data_AF-A0A1T4NRI8-F1
#
_entry.id   AF-A0A1T4NRI8-F1
#
_cell.length_a   1.000
_cell.length_b   1.000
_cell.length_c   1.000
_cell.angle_alpha   90.00
_cell.angle_beta   90.00
_cell.angle_gamma   90.00
#
_symmetry.space_group_name_H-M   'P 1'
#
loop_
_entity.id
_entity.type
_entity.pdbx_description
1 polymer ?
#
loop_
_entity_poly.entity_id
_entity_poly.type
_entity_poly.pdbx_seq_one_letter_code
_entity_poly.pdbx_strand_id
1 'polypeptide(L)'
;MKAAFGCAVAALLGVAAGVGIAMEFRSDEMPKVHKLEQPLIIGGGPGQTAALLPAGTSLYFDQAFPEGFVRYKVYVNVEGVRLESHESQEKFWLSPLSARPVDGEQLRKLLRDYPLSRDDLAAILEHSPVTREEIRELLAEYE
;
A
#
# COMPACT_ATOMS: atom_id res chain seq x y z
N MET A 1 35.53 -31.74 40.88
CA MET A 1 35.34 -30.34 40.46
C MET A 1 35.50 -30.09 38.96
N LYS A 2 36.43 -30.74 38.23
CA LYS A 2 36.60 -30.55 36.78
C LYS A 2 35.39 -30.95 35.91
N ALA A 3 34.71 -32.05 36.26
CA ALA A 3 33.56 -32.54 35.49
C ALA A 3 32.33 -31.62 35.53
N ALA A 4 32.07 -30.98 36.68
CA ALA A 4 30.96 -30.03 36.83
C ALA A 4 31.18 -28.75 36.01
N PHE A 5 32.44 -28.31 35.86
CA PHE A 5 32.79 -27.13 35.09
C PHE A 5 32.63 -27.37 33.57
N GLY A 6 33.00 -28.56 33.07
CA GLY A 6 32.81 -28.91 31.66
C GLY A 6 31.35 -28.99 31.25
N CYS A 7 30.48 -29.49 32.13
CA CYS A 7 29.04 -29.58 31.88
C CYS A 7 28.37 -28.20 31.82
N ALA A 8 28.78 -27.29 32.72
CA ALA A 8 28.27 -25.92 32.74
C ALA A 8 28.67 -25.12 31.48
N VAL A 9 29.91 -25.30 30.99
CA VAL A 9 30.38 -24.64 29.76
C VAL A 9 29.65 -25.17 28.52
N ALA A 10 29.44 -26.48 28.42
CA ALA A 10 28.69 -27.08 27.31
C ALA A 10 27.23 -26.62 27.29
N ALA A 11 26.58 -26.51 28.45
CA ALA A 11 25.22 -26.00 28.57
C ALA A 11 25.12 -24.53 28.12
N LEU A 12 26.06 -23.68 28.53
CA LEU A 12 26.09 -22.27 28.14
C LEU A 12 26.31 -22.08 26.63
N LEU A 13 27.20 -22.87 26.02
CA LEU A 13 27.42 -22.85 24.56
C LEU A 13 26.19 -23.33 23.80
N GLY A 14 25.50 -24.36 24.30
CA GLY A 14 24.25 -24.86 23.71
C GLY A 14 23.14 -23.82 23.77
N VAL A 15 22.99 -23.10 24.88
CA VAL A 15 22.02 -22.00 25.02
C VAL A 15 22.37 -20.83 24.09
N ALA A 16 23.64 -20.42 24.02
CA ALA A 16 24.06 -19.33 23.14
C ALA A 16 23.84 -19.67 21.65
N ALA A 17 24.17 -20.89 21.23
CA ALA A 17 23.91 -21.36 19.87
C ALA A 17 22.40 -21.46 19.57
N GLY A 18 21.62 -22.01 20.51
CA GLY A 18 20.16 -22.11 20.38
C GLY A 18 19.48 -20.75 20.29
N VAL A 19 19.94 -19.76 21.07
CA VAL A 19 19.45 -18.38 21.04
C VAL A 19 19.87 -17.67 19.74
N GLY A 20 21.10 -17.88 19.26
CA GLY A 20 21.56 -17.33 17.98
C GLY A 20 20.75 -17.86 16.80
N ILE A 21 20.51 -19.18 16.76
CA ILE A 21 19.67 -19.82 15.74
C ILE A 21 18.22 -19.32 15.83
N ALA A 22 17.66 -19.21 17.04
CA ALA A 22 16.29 -18.71 17.22
C ALA A 22 16.12 -17.24 16.82
N MET A 23 17.16 -16.41 16.97
CA MET A 23 17.13 -15.02 16.49
C MET A 23 17.19 -14.94 14.96
N GLU A 24 17.90 -15.86 14.29
CA GLU A 24 17.95 -15.97 12.83
C GLU A 24 16.62 -16.50 12.24
N PHE A 25 15.95 -17.41 12.95
CA PHE A 25 14.60 -17.90 12.64
C PHE A 25 13.49 -16.99 13.16
N ARG A 26 13.71 -15.67 13.19
CA ARG A 26 12.59 -14.72 13.24
C ARG A 26 11.76 -14.95 11.98
N SER A 27 10.63 -15.65 12.14
CA SER A 27 9.64 -15.91 11.10
C SER A 27 9.43 -14.65 10.28
N ASP A 28 9.63 -14.78 8.97
CA ASP A 28 9.13 -13.85 7.98
C ASP A 28 7.60 -13.94 8.05
N GLU A 29 6.99 -13.21 8.98
CA GLU A 29 5.53 -13.15 9.08
C GLU A 29 5.01 -12.67 7.73
N MET A 30 4.14 -13.48 7.11
CA MET A 30 3.59 -13.13 5.82
C MET A 30 2.94 -11.74 5.91
N PRO A 31 3.30 -10.81 5.00
CA PRO A 31 2.76 -9.46 5.06
C PRO A 31 1.25 -9.51 4.88
N LYS A 32 0.52 -8.70 5.66
CA LYS A 32 -0.92 -8.56 5.48
C LYS A 32 -1.18 -7.84 4.17
N VAL A 33 -2.01 -8.42 3.31
CA VAL A 33 -2.35 -7.85 2.00
C VAL A 33 -3.85 -7.59 1.92
N HIS A 34 -4.22 -6.43 1.39
CA HIS A 34 -5.60 -6.08 1.09
C HIS A 34 -5.73 -5.86 -0.40
N LYS A 35 -6.69 -6.53 -1.04
CA LYS A 35 -7.06 -6.25 -2.42
C LYS A 35 -8.10 -5.13 -2.42
N LEU A 36 -7.91 -4.12 -3.27
CA LEU A 36 -8.90 -3.08 -3.46
C LEU A 36 -10.17 -3.66 -4.07
N GLU A 37 -11.32 -3.39 -3.45
CA GLU A 37 -12.64 -3.73 -4.01
C GLU A 37 -13.15 -2.62 -4.94
N GLN A 38 -12.73 -1.38 -4.69
CA GLN A 38 -13.05 -0.21 -5.51
C GLN A 38 -11.78 0.60 -5.85
N PRO A 39 -11.79 1.36 -6.95
CA PRO A 39 -10.68 2.24 -7.28
C PRO A 39 -10.48 3.34 -6.23
N LEU A 40 -9.21 3.71 -6.00
CA LEU A 40 -8.83 4.82 -5.13
C LEU A 40 -8.11 5.89 -5.93
N ILE A 41 -8.35 7.15 -5.61
CA ILE A 41 -7.54 8.25 -6.14
C ILE A 41 -6.32 8.44 -5.26
N ILE A 42 -5.14 8.41 -5.87
CA ILE A 42 -3.86 8.74 -5.26
C ILE A 42 -3.39 10.14 -5.65
N GLY A 43 -2.92 10.92 -4.69
CA GLY A 43 -2.32 12.23 -4.95
C GLY A 43 -1.37 12.65 -3.84
N GLY A 44 -0.39 13.47 -4.18
CA GLY A 44 0.51 14.08 -3.20
C GLY A 44 0.06 15.50 -2.86
N GLY A 45 -0.43 15.73 -1.64
CA GLY A 45 -0.80 17.07 -1.15
C GLY A 45 -1.69 17.93 -2.08
N PRO A 46 -1.88 19.20 -1.75
CA PRO A 46 -2.63 20.12 -2.62
C PRO A 46 -1.87 20.43 -3.91
N GLY A 47 -2.54 20.32 -5.08
CA GLY A 47 -2.03 20.80 -6.37
C GLY A 47 -1.32 19.78 -7.27
N GLN A 48 -1.08 18.55 -6.82
CA GLN A 48 -0.53 17.50 -7.67
C GLN A 48 -1.62 16.78 -8.47
N THR A 49 -1.28 16.34 -9.68
CA THR A 49 -2.19 15.55 -10.52
C THR A 49 -2.52 14.24 -9.82
N ALA A 50 -3.81 14.01 -9.61
CA ALA A 50 -4.28 12.80 -8.99
C ALA A 50 -4.29 11.65 -10.03
N ALA A 51 -3.81 10.48 -9.63
CA ALA A 51 -3.85 9.26 -10.44
C ALA A 51 -4.82 8.26 -9.82
N LEU A 52 -5.23 7.24 -10.58
CA LEU A 52 -6.14 6.19 -10.12
C LEU A 52 -5.35 4.93 -9.77
N LEU A 53 -5.62 4.35 -8.61
CA LEU A 53 -5.33 2.96 -8.28
C LEU A 53 -6.56 2.12 -8.64
N PRO A 54 -6.48 1.22 -9.64
CA PRO A 54 -7.61 0.39 -10.05
C PRO A 54 -8.10 -0.55 -8.95
N ALA A 55 -9.35 -0.99 -9.09
CA ALA A 55 -9.85 -2.12 -8.32
C ALA A 55 -8.96 -3.37 -8.55
N GLY A 56 -8.84 -4.22 -7.55
CA GLY A 56 -7.98 -5.41 -7.57
C GLY A 56 -6.50 -5.14 -7.30
N THR A 57 -6.07 -3.89 -7.15
CA THR A 57 -4.69 -3.56 -6.72
C THR A 57 -4.42 -4.13 -5.33
N SER A 58 -3.25 -4.76 -5.15
CA SER A 58 -2.80 -5.31 -3.88
C SER A 58 -2.06 -4.25 -3.04
N LEU A 59 -2.58 -3.96 -1.85
CA LEU A 59 -1.99 -3.08 -0.86
C LEU A 59 -1.36 -3.90 0.28
N TYR A 60 -0.04 -3.75 0.46
CA TYR A 60 0.70 -4.45 1.51
C TYR A 60 0.75 -3.58 2.75
N PHE A 61 0.27 -4.08 3.88
CA PHE A 61 0.27 -3.34 5.14
C PHE A 61 1.71 -2.96 5.54
N ASP A 62 1.93 -1.68 5.83
CA ASP A 62 3.20 -1.19 6.37
C ASP A 62 3.07 -0.85 7.85
N GLN A 63 2.21 0.11 8.18
CA GLN A 63 2.09 0.62 9.54
C GLN A 63 0.73 1.29 9.75
N ALA A 64 0.13 1.08 10.94
CA ALA A 64 -1.00 1.86 11.42
C ALA A 64 -0.51 3.01 12.32
N PHE A 65 -1.11 4.19 12.14
CA PHE A 65 -0.75 5.40 12.86
C PHE A 65 -1.79 5.72 13.95
N PRO A 66 -1.38 6.23 15.12
CA PRO A 66 -2.32 6.60 16.19
C PRO A 66 -3.32 7.71 15.77
N GLU A 67 -2.99 8.49 14.74
CA GLU A 67 -3.84 9.50 14.11
C GLU A 67 -5.04 8.90 13.33
N GLY A 68 -5.10 7.58 13.18
CA GLY A 68 -6.27 6.88 12.61
C GLY A 68 -6.16 6.56 11.12
N PHE A 69 -5.01 6.77 10.48
CA PHE A 69 -4.75 6.30 9.12
C PHE A 69 -3.76 5.14 9.09
N VAL A 70 -3.81 4.37 8.01
CA VAL A 70 -2.93 3.21 7.78
C VAL A 70 -2.13 3.47 6.52
N ARG A 71 -0.81 3.26 6.60
CA ARG A 71 0.08 3.30 5.45
C ARG A 71 0.23 1.91 4.85
N TYR A 72 0.18 1.87 3.53
CA TYR A 72 0.39 0.68 2.72
C TYR A 72 1.56 0.88 1.77
N LYS A 73 2.19 -0.23 1.37
CA LYS A 73 3.16 -0.31 0.27
C LYS A 73 2.44 -0.82 -0.98
N VAL A 74 2.80 -0.24 -2.12
CA VAL A 74 2.44 -0.72 -3.45
C VAL A 74 3.73 -1.01 -4.19
N TYR A 75 3.83 -2.19 -4.77
CA TYR A 75 4.95 -2.56 -5.63
C TYR A 75 4.56 -2.31 -7.08
N VAL A 76 5.44 -1.62 -7.81
CA VAL A 76 5.22 -1.28 -9.22
C VAL A 76 6.40 -1.80 -10.01
N ASN A 77 6.11 -2.61 -11.02
CA ASN A 77 7.10 -3.00 -12.01
C ASN A 77 7.19 -1.88 -13.05
N VAL A 78 8.40 -1.40 -13.33
CA VAL A 78 8.66 -0.34 -14.30
C VAL A 78 9.39 -0.93 -15.49
N GLU A 79 8.78 -0.85 -16.67
CA GLU A 79 9.33 -1.35 -17.93
C GLU A 79 9.80 -0.19 -18.82
N GLY A 80 10.93 -0.37 -19.51
CA GLY A 80 11.41 0.58 -20.54
C GLY A 80 11.98 1.91 -20.03
N VAL A 81 11.94 2.17 -18.72
CA VAL A 81 12.49 3.39 -18.11
C VAL A 81 13.55 3.03 -17.09
N ARG A 82 14.74 3.62 -17.22
CA ARG A 82 15.80 3.49 -16.23
C ARG A 82 15.60 4.55 -15.14
N LEU A 83 15.44 4.09 -13.90
CA LEU A 83 15.40 4.96 -12.73
C LEU A 83 16.80 5.12 -12.15
N GLU A 84 17.18 6.33 -11.79
CA GLU A 84 18.42 6.58 -11.05
C GLU A 84 18.19 6.29 -9.57
N SER A 85 19.05 5.44 -8.99
CA SER A 85 19.02 5.13 -7.57
C SER A 85 19.87 6.12 -6.79
N HIS A 86 19.31 6.69 -5.73
CA HIS A 86 20.06 7.49 -4.76
C HIS A 86 20.00 6.82 -3.40
N GLU A 87 21.12 6.83 -2.67
CA GLU A 87 21.12 6.41 -1.27
C GLU A 87 20.30 7.43 -0.46
N SER A 88 19.33 6.93 0.30
CA SER A 88 18.52 7.78 1.17
C SER A 88 19.40 8.31 2.30
N GLN A 89 19.72 9.61 2.25
CA GLN A 89 20.55 10.25 3.28
C GLN A 89 19.84 10.39 4.64
N GLU A 90 18.52 10.23 4.64
CA GLU A 90 17.69 10.20 5.85
C GLU A 90 16.88 8.92 5.94
N LYS A 91 16.60 8.47 7.17
CA LYS A 91 15.72 7.33 7.45
C LYS A 91 14.27 7.55 6.94
N PHE A 92 13.94 8.76 6.49
CA PHE A 92 12.58 9.22 6.21
C PHE A 92 12.43 10.06 4.93
N TRP A 93 13.17 9.76 3.85
CA TRP A 93 12.81 10.30 2.53
C TRP A 93 11.54 9.62 1.97
N LEU A 94 10.47 9.62 2.75
CA LEU A 94 9.17 9.07 2.44
C LEU A 94 8.21 10.24 2.24
N SER A 95 7.83 10.49 0.99
CA SER A 95 6.71 11.37 0.63
C SER A 95 5.55 10.50 0.17
N PRO A 96 4.80 9.85 1.09
CA PRO A 96 3.73 8.94 0.70
C PRO A 96 2.59 9.71 0.02
N LEU A 97 2.03 9.10 -1.02
CA LEU A 97 0.79 9.58 -1.63
C LEU A 97 -0.39 9.25 -0.72
N SER A 98 -1.39 10.13 -0.68
CA SER A 98 -2.67 9.87 -0.02
C SER A 98 -3.62 9.17 -1.00
N ALA A 99 -4.22 8.06 -0.56
CA ALA A 99 -5.24 7.33 -1.30
C ALA A 99 -6.62 7.57 -0.67
N ARG A 100 -7.63 7.90 -1.47
CA ARG A 100 -9.01 8.12 -1.01
C ARG A 100 -10.05 7.58 -1.99
N PRO A 101 -11.27 7.23 -1.54
CA PRO A 101 -12.36 6.88 -2.43
C PRO A 101 -12.68 8.00 -3.42
N VAL A 102 -13.19 7.61 -4.60
CA VAL A 102 -13.64 8.55 -5.64
C VAL A 102 -14.97 9.17 -5.20
N ASP A 103 -15.06 10.50 -5.16
CA ASP A 103 -16.33 11.23 -4.97
C ASP A 103 -16.88 11.77 -6.30
N GLY A 104 -18.08 12.36 -6.26
CA GLY A 104 -18.75 12.87 -7.47
C GLY A 104 -17.98 13.97 -8.21
N GLU A 105 -17.29 14.85 -7.50
CA GLU A 105 -16.46 15.91 -8.13
C GLU A 105 -15.24 15.30 -8.83
N GLN A 106 -14.58 14.35 -8.16
CA GLN A 106 -13.43 13.66 -8.70
C GLN A 106 -13.81 12.75 -9.87
N LEU A 107 -14.97 12.09 -9.82
CA LEU A 107 -15.50 11.30 -10.92
C LEU A 107 -15.74 12.17 -12.17
N ARG A 108 -16.35 13.36 -12.00
CA ARG A 108 -16.48 14.34 -13.10
C ARG A 108 -15.15 14.65 -13.74
N LYS A 109 -14.13 14.90 -12.91
CA LYS A 109 -12.79 15.22 -13.41
C LYS A 109 -12.14 14.02 -14.12
N LEU A 110 -12.27 12.82 -13.57
CA LEU A 110 -11.75 11.61 -14.19
C LEU A 110 -12.41 11.31 -15.54
N LEU A 111 -13.73 11.50 -15.66
CA LEU A 111 -14.45 11.32 -16.92
C LEU A 111 -14.00 12.29 -18.02
N ARG A 112 -13.59 13.52 -17.66
CA ARG A 112 -13.02 14.48 -18.63
C ARG A 112 -11.57 14.19 -18.98
N ASP A 113 -10.76 13.93 -17.96
CA ASP A 113 -9.31 14.06 -18.05
C ASP A 113 -8.61 12.70 -18.19
N TYR A 114 -9.30 11.58 -17.97
CA TYR A 114 -8.68 10.26 -17.87
C TYR A 114 -9.48 9.16 -18.60
N PRO A 115 -8.81 8.24 -19.33
CA PRO A 115 -9.47 7.06 -19.86
C PRO A 115 -9.85 6.12 -18.71
N LEU A 116 -11.13 6.08 -18.35
CA LEU A 116 -11.67 5.10 -17.40
C LEU A 116 -12.06 3.81 -18.12
N SER A 117 -11.65 2.67 -17.58
CA SER A 117 -12.16 1.38 -18.05
C SER A 117 -13.62 1.20 -17.62
N ARG A 118 -14.36 0.34 -18.33
CA ARG A 118 -15.75 0.02 -17.96
C ARG A 118 -15.82 -0.61 -16.56
N ASP A 119 -14.85 -1.43 -16.22
CA ASP A 119 -14.80 -2.14 -14.94
C ASP A 119 -14.49 -1.18 -13.80
N ASP A 120 -13.56 -0.24 -14.00
CA ASP A 120 -13.27 0.80 -13.01
C ASP A 120 -14.47 1.72 -12.80
N LEU A 121 -15.15 2.12 -13.88
CA LEU A 121 -16.35 2.94 -13.79
C LEU A 121 -17.46 2.18 -13.04
N ALA A 122 -17.70 0.91 -13.37
CA ALA A 122 -18.71 0.09 -12.69
C ALA A 122 -18.43 -0.02 -11.19
N ALA A 123 -17.18 -0.31 -10.82
CA ALA A 123 -16.78 -0.42 -9.42
C ALA A 123 -16.89 0.92 -8.67
N ILE A 124 -16.55 2.04 -9.31
CA ILE A 124 -16.78 3.37 -8.73
C ILE A 124 -18.28 3.59 -8.48
N LEU A 125 -19.14 3.28 -9.45
CA LEU A 125 -20.58 3.50 -9.32
C LEU A 125 -21.25 2.58 -8.29
N GLU A 126 -20.76 1.35 -8.11
CA GLU A 126 -21.30 0.39 -7.14
C GLU A 126 -21.05 0.83 -5.69
N HIS A 127 -19.89 1.44 -5.43
CA HIS A 127 -19.44 1.79 -4.08
C HIS A 127 -19.50 3.29 -3.78
N SER A 128 -19.80 4.13 -4.77
CA SER A 128 -19.89 5.57 -4.62
C SER A 128 -21.19 5.98 -3.91
N PRO A 129 -21.15 7.01 -3.04
CA PRO A 129 -22.35 7.61 -2.45
C PRO A 129 -23.20 8.40 -3.47
N VAL A 130 -22.80 8.45 -4.76
CA VAL A 130 -23.46 9.20 -5.82
C VAL A 130 -24.80 8.53 -6.21
N THR A 131 -25.85 9.33 -6.31
CA THR A 131 -27.22 8.87 -6.62
C THR A 131 -27.38 8.50 -8.10
N ARG A 132 -28.39 7.66 -8.44
CA ARG A 132 -28.69 7.30 -9.85
C ARG A 132 -28.99 8.52 -10.72
N GLU A 133 -29.60 9.53 -10.11
CA GLU A 133 -29.94 10.81 -10.74
C GLU A 133 -28.67 11.58 -11.11
N GLU A 134 -27.74 11.72 -10.16
CA GLU A 134 -26.43 12.33 -10.41
C GLU A 134 -25.63 11.54 -11.46
N ILE A 135 -25.69 10.20 -11.45
CA ILE A 135 -25.04 9.37 -12.49
C ILE A 135 -25.62 9.66 -13.87
N ARG A 136 -26.95 9.82 -14.02
CA ARG A 136 -27.55 10.16 -15.30
C ARG A 136 -27.14 11.55 -15.78
N GLU A 137 -27.14 12.54 -14.89
CA GLU A 137 -26.68 13.89 -15.24
C GLU A 137 -25.21 13.89 -15.68
N LEU A 138 -24.37 13.13 -14.96
CA LEU A 138 -22.96 12.98 -15.28
C LEU A 138 -22.72 12.37 -16.65
N LEU A 139 -23.51 11.37 -17.05
CA LEU A 139 -23.36 10.72 -18.36
C LEU A 139 -23.96 11.55 -19.49
N ALA A 140 -25.05 12.28 -19.22
CA ALA A 140 -25.69 13.16 -20.20
C ALA A 140 -24.82 14.36 -20.60
N GLU A 141 -23.87 14.78 -19.75
CA GLU A 141 -22.92 15.86 -20.05
C GLU A 141 -21.84 15.44 -21.08
N TYR A 142 -21.77 14.15 -21.47
CA TYR A 142 -20.78 13.60 -22.40
C TYR A 142 -21.39 12.95 -23.67
N GLU A 143 -22.71 13.11 -23.89
CA GLU A 143 -23.35 12.87 -25.20
C GLU A 143 -23.25 14.12 -26.09
#